data_AF-A0A955FNJ4-F1
#
_entry.id   AF-A0A955FNJ4-F1
#
_cell.length_a   1.000
_cell.length_b   1.000
_cell.length_c   1.000
_cell.angle_alpha   90.00
_cell.angle_beta   90.00
_cell.angle_gamma   90.00
#
_symmetry.space_group_name_H-M   'P 1'
#
loop_
_entity.id
_entity.type
_entity.pdbx_description
1 polymer ?
#
loop_
_entity_poly.entity_id
_entity_poly.type
_entity_poly.pdbx_seq_one_letter_code
_entity_poly.pdbx_strand_id
1 'polypeptide(L)'
;MNKCELVGILNITPDSFSDGGMFFDPAHAVRHAAEMFEQGATIIDVGAESTNPWSSPLDPYEEWSRLAPVVRALAKKYPMKISVDTYHPETAKKAIKFGVG
;
A
#
# COMPACT_ATOMS: atom_id res chain seq x y z
N MET A 1 17.93 -12.10 20.05
CA MET A 1 17.73 -12.74 18.73
C MET A 1 17.01 -11.73 17.85
N ASN A 2 17.62 -11.25 16.77
CA ASN A 2 16.88 -10.47 15.77
C ASN A 2 15.89 -11.43 15.10
N LYS A 3 14.60 -11.16 15.25
CA LYS A 3 13.53 -11.94 14.64
C LYS A 3 13.45 -11.51 13.17
N CYS A 4 13.37 -12.45 12.24
CA CYS A 4 13.10 -12.13 10.85
C CYS A 4 11.70 -11.49 10.75
N GLU A 5 11.61 -10.37 10.04
CA GLU A 5 10.35 -9.69 9.76
C GLU A 5 9.75 -10.23 8.46
N LEU A 6 8.44 -10.45 8.46
CA LEU A 6 7.70 -10.85 7.27
C LEU A 6 6.99 -9.61 6.73
N VAL A 7 7.31 -9.26 5.49
CA VAL A 7 6.71 -8.11 4.80
C VAL A 7 5.66 -8.63 3.81
N GLY A 8 4.41 -8.23 4.01
CA GLY A 8 3.32 -8.49 3.06
C GLY A 8 3.28 -7.41 2.00
N ILE A 9 3.22 -7.79 0.72
CA ILE A 9 3.16 -6.85 -0.41
C ILE A 9 1.71 -6.62 -0.80
N LEU A 10 1.23 -5.38 -0.70
CA LEU A 10 -0.12 -4.98 -1.04
C LEU A 10 -0.11 -3.99 -2.22
N ASN A 11 -0.26 -4.53 -3.42
CA ASN A 11 -0.37 -3.73 -4.64
C ASN A 11 -1.80 -3.25 -4.86
N ILE A 12 -2.00 -1.95 -4.95
CA ILE A 12 -3.30 -1.31 -5.21
C ILE A 12 -3.44 -0.85 -6.68
N THR A 13 -3.04 -1.71 -7.61
CA THR A 13 -3.15 -1.43 -9.05
C THR A 13 -4.49 -1.90 -9.62
N PRO A 14 -5.02 -1.24 -10.68
CA PRO A 14 -6.25 -1.66 -11.34
C PRO A 14 -6.20 -3.10 -11.89
N ASP A 15 -5.02 -3.55 -12.30
CA ASP A 15 -4.80 -4.88 -12.88
C ASP A 15 -4.71 -6.01 -11.84
N SER A 16 -4.56 -5.68 -10.55
CA SER A 16 -4.41 -6.66 -9.48
C SER A 16 -5.74 -7.18 -8.91
N PHE A 17 -6.89 -6.61 -9.31
CA PHE A 17 -8.19 -6.98 -8.76
C PHE A 17 -9.14 -7.41 -9.87
N SER A 18 -9.52 -8.69 -9.82
CA SER A 18 -10.22 -9.47 -10.85
C SER A 18 -11.70 -9.08 -11.08
N ASP A 19 -12.02 -7.80 -11.18
CA ASP A 19 -13.33 -7.26 -11.58
C ASP A 19 -13.17 -6.07 -12.57
N GLY A 20 -12.26 -6.21 -13.53
CA GLY A 20 -12.21 -5.33 -14.71
C GLY A 20 -11.71 -3.90 -14.46
N GLY A 21 -10.93 -3.65 -13.39
CA GLY A 21 -10.17 -2.42 -13.21
C GLY A 21 -10.97 -1.11 -13.07
N MET A 22 -12.31 -1.17 -13.04
CA MET A 22 -13.14 0.04 -13.12
C MET A 22 -13.32 0.74 -11.76
N PHE A 23 -13.15 0.07 -10.63
CA PHE A 23 -13.27 0.70 -9.32
C PHE A 23 -12.27 0.10 -8.33
N PHE A 24 -11.24 0.88 -7.99
CA PHE A 24 -10.40 0.63 -6.83
C PHE A 24 -11.27 0.76 -5.56
N ASP A 25 -11.40 -0.33 -4.79
CA ASP A 25 -12.06 -0.33 -3.47
C ASP A 25 -11.01 -0.33 -2.34
N PRO A 26 -10.78 0.81 -1.65
CA PRO A 26 -9.88 0.88 -0.51
C PRO A 26 -10.25 -0.10 0.61
N ALA A 27 -11.54 -0.44 0.78
CA ALA A 27 -11.97 -1.35 1.82
C ALA A 27 -11.48 -2.79 1.55
N HIS A 28 -11.40 -3.19 0.29
CA HIS A 28 -10.79 -4.46 -0.09
C HIS A 28 -9.31 -4.50 0.30
N ALA A 29 -8.53 -3.49 -0.09
CA ALA A 29 -7.12 -3.42 0.25
C ALA A 29 -6.88 -3.50 1.77
N VAL A 30 -7.74 -2.84 2.55
CA VAL A 30 -7.68 -2.90 4.02
C VAL A 30 -8.00 -4.30 4.58
N ARG A 31 -8.98 -5.02 4.01
CA ARG A 31 -9.28 -6.41 4.40
C ARG A 31 -8.12 -7.33 4.08
N HIS A 32 -7.56 -7.23 2.86
CA HIS A 32 -6.43 -8.04 2.44
C HIS A 32 -5.20 -7.82 3.35
N ALA A 33 -4.89 -6.57 3.68
CA ALA A 33 -3.82 -6.26 4.63
C ALA A 33 -4.06 -6.90 6.01
N ALA A 34 -5.32 -6.91 6.49
CA ALA A 34 -5.66 -7.55 7.75
C ALA A 34 -5.43 -9.06 7.71
N GLU A 35 -5.79 -9.73 6.62
CA GLU A 35 -5.52 -11.15 6.39
C GLU A 35 -4.02 -11.45 6.37
N MET A 36 -3.20 -10.59 5.73
CA MET A 36 -1.74 -10.73 5.75
C MET A 36 -1.16 -10.63 7.17
N PHE A 37 -1.66 -9.72 7.99
CA PHE A 37 -1.28 -9.65 9.41
C PHE A 37 -1.68 -10.91 10.18
N GLU A 38 -2.86 -11.49 9.90
CA GLU A 38 -3.29 -12.76 10.50
C GLU A 38 -2.42 -13.94 10.06
N GLN A 39 -1.89 -13.90 8.84
CA GLN A 39 -0.94 -14.89 8.30
C GLN A 39 0.49 -14.70 8.82
N GLY A 40 0.76 -13.66 9.61
CA GLY A 40 2.03 -13.45 10.30
C GLY A 40 2.93 -12.35 9.71
N ALA A 41 2.45 -11.56 8.74
CA ALA A 41 3.16 -10.36 8.32
C ALA A 41 3.34 -9.41 9.52
N THR A 42 4.53 -8.86 9.68
CA THR A 42 4.82 -7.84 10.70
C THR A 42 4.72 -6.43 10.14
N ILE A 43 4.98 -6.28 8.84
CA ILE A 43 4.89 -5.03 8.07
C ILE A 43 4.08 -5.31 6.79
N ILE A 44 3.30 -4.33 6.36
CA ILE A 44 2.66 -4.33 5.04
C ILE A 44 3.26 -3.20 4.21
N ASP A 45 3.77 -3.54 3.03
CA ASP A 45 4.31 -2.61 2.06
C ASP A 45 3.26 -2.33 0.98
N VAL A 46 2.84 -1.07 0.86
CA VAL A 46 1.71 -0.67 0.01
C VAL A 46 2.21 0.12 -1.19
N GLY A 47 2.02 -0.41 -2.39
CA GLY A 47 2.41 0.22 -3.65
C GLY A 47 1.20 0.47 -4.56
N ALA A 48 1.11 1.65 -5.17
CA ALA A 48 0.02 1.99 -6.10
C ALA A 48 0.40 1.94 -7.57
N GLU A 49 1.70 1.91 -7.84
CA GLU A 49 2.26 1.81 -9.17
C GLU A 49 2.57 0.36 -9.50
N SER A 50 2.33 -0.02 -10.75
CA SER A 50 2.69 -1.34 -11.23
C SER A 50 4.18 -1.37 -11.54
N THR A 51 4.88 -2.41 -11.11
CA THR A 51 6.28 -2.67 -11.50
C THR A 51 6.39 -3.35 -12.87
N ASN A 52 5.27 -3.49 -13.60
CA ASN A 52 5.23 -4.05 -14.94
C ASN A 52 6.03 -3.14 -15.92
N PRO A 53 6.98 -3.68 -16.71
CA PRO A 53 7.74 -2.90 -17.67
C PRO A 53 6.89 -2.15 -18.71
N TRP A 54 5.64 -2.57 -18.89
CA TRP A 54 4.71 -2.01 -19.88
C TRP A 54 3.67 -1.05 -19.27
N SER A 55 3.65 -0.85 -17.96
CA SER A 55 2.74 0.13 -17.34
C SER A 55 3.24 1.56 -17.54
N SER A 56 2.30 2.49 -17.68
CA SER A 56 2.61 3.91 -17.66
C SER A 56 2.93 4.35 -16.23
N PRO A 57 4.00 5.14 -16.02
CA PRO A 57 4.30 5.68 -14.70
C PRO A 57 3.15 6.53 -14.16
N LEU A 58 2.94 6.51 -12.85
CA LEU A 58 1.96 7.37 -12.21
C LEU A 58 2.58 8.71 -11.86
N ASP A 59 1.83 9.80 -12.03
CA ASP A 59 2.19 11.09 -11.43
C ASP A 59 2.03 11.00 -9.89
N PRO A 60 2.91 11.64 -9.09
CA PRO A 60 2.83 11.60 -7.62
C PRO A 60 1.48 12.03 -7.04
N TYR A 61 0.72 12.88 -7.72
CA TYR A 61 -0.61 13.26 -7.28
C TYR A 61 -1.59 12.10 -7.42
N GLU A 62 -1.56 11.42 -8.56
CA GLU A 62 -2.42 10.28 -8.85
C GLU A 62 -2.11 9.10 -7.94
N GLU A 63 -0.81 8.78 -7.82
CA GLU A 63 -0.30 7.74 -6.92
C GLU A 63 -0.78 7.97 -5.48
N TRP A 64 -0.60 9.19 -4.95
CA TRP A 64 -1.09 9.53 -3.62
C TRP A 64 -2.61 9.45 -3.50
N SER A 65 -3.37 9.82 -4.53
CA SER A 65 -4.84 9.73 -4.49
C SER A 65 -5.32 8.29 -4.27
N ARG A 66 -4.59 7.31 -4.83
CA ARG A 66 -4.84 5.87 -4.66
C ARG A 66 -4.39 5.39 -3.28
N LEU A 67 -3.19 5.78 -2.84
CA LEU A 67 -2.61 5.36 -1.56
C LEU A 67 -3.35 5.95 -0.35
N ALA A 68 -3.71 7.23 -0.39
CA ALA A 68 -4.24 7.98 0.75
C ALA A 68 -5.38 7.29 1.51
N PRO A 69 -6.46 6.79 0.87
CA PRO A 69 -7.55 6.15 1.59
C PRO A 69 -7.12 4.86 2.30
N VAL A 70 -6.22 4.07 1.71
CA VAL A 70 -5.71 2.83 2.28
C VAL A 70 -4.71 3.10 3.41
N VAL A 71 -3.71 3.94 3.16
CA VAL A 71 -2.69 4.32 4.16
C VAL A 71 -3.35 4.92 5.39
N ARG A 72 -4.34 5.81 5.23
CA ARG A 72 -5.07 6.39 6.37
C ARG A 72 -5.82 5.36 7.20
N ALA A 73 -6.49 4.42 6.56
CA ALA A 73 -7.24 3.38 7.25
C ALA A 73 -6.31 2.39 7.97
N LEU A 74 -5.25 1.96 7.27
CA LEU A 74 -4.28 1.01 7.81
C LEU A 74 -3.45 1.61 8.94
N ALA A 75 -2.90 2.81 8.77
CA ALA A 75 -2.08 3.43 9.82
C ALA A 75 -2.87 3.72 11.11
N LYS A 76 -4.18 3.95 11.01
CA LYS A 76 -5.06 4.04 12.18
C LYS A 76 -5.22 2.71 12.92
N LYS A 77 -5.26 1.58 12.20
CA LYS A 77 -5.48 0.24 12.76
C LYS A 77 -4.17 -0.45 13.17
N TYR A 78 -3.09 -0.18 12.43
CA TYR A 78 -1.78 -0.80 12.54
C TYR A 78 -0.68 0.29 12.48
N PRO A 79 -0.57 1.12 13.53
CA PRO A 79 0.41 2.21 13.56
C PRO A 79 1.84 1.67 13.46
N MET A 80 2.70 2.33 12.67
CA MET A 80 4.11 1.97 12.47
C MET A 80 4.35 0.55 11.92
N LYS A 81 3.37 -0.03 11.22
CA LYS A 81 3.48 -1.34 10.55
C LYS A 81 3.24 -1.27 9.05
N ILE A 82 3.20 -0.05 8.52
CA ILE A 82 2.88 0.21 7.13
C ILE A 82 4.10 0.88 6.51
N SER A 83 4.60 0.30 5.44
CA SER A 83 5.55 0.88 4.50
C SER A 83 4.79 1.32 3.25
N VAL A 84 5.29 2.34 2.56
CA VAL A 84 4.76 2.79 1.28
C VAL A 84 5.86 2.62 0.25
N ASP A 85 5.60 1.76 -0.73
CA ASP A 85 6.49 1.52 -1.87
C ASP A 85 6.28 2.65 -2.90
N THR A 86 7.19 3.62 -2.86
CA THR A 86 7.18 4.78 -3.75
C THR A 86 8.61 5.28 -3.95
N TYR A 87 8.95 5.64 -5.19
CA TYR A 87 10.16 6.41 -5.49
C TYR A 87 9.89 7.92 -5.55
N HIS A 88 8.63 8.36 -5.54
CA HIS A 88 8.25 9.77 -5.55
C HIS A 88 8.41 10.41 -4.15
N PRO A 89 9.29 11.42 -3.98
CA PRO A 89 9.51 12.07 -2.68
C PRO A 89 8.25 12.75 -2.12
N GLU A 90 7.38 13.27 -2.99
CA GLU A 90 6.12 13.92 -2.62
C GLU A 90 5.15 12.94 -1.97
N THR A 91 5.04 11.72 -2.53
CA THR A 91 4.23 10.63 -1.99
C THR A 91 4.77 10.19 -0.63
N ALA A 92 6.09 9.94 -0.53
CA ALA A 92 6.74 9.55 0.72
C ALA A 92 6.53 10.60 1.84
N LYS A 93 6.73 11.89 1.53
CA LYS A 93 6.50 13.00 2.48
C LYS A 93 5.06 13.06 3.00
N LYS A 94 4.08 12.70 2.17
CA LYS A 94 2.67 12.64 2.60
C LYS A 94 2.44 11.41 3.47
N ALA A 95 2.96 10.24 3.09
CA ALA A 95 2.82 8.99 3.82
C ALA A 95 3.35 9.07 5.26
N ILE A 96 4.54 9.64 5.46
CA ILE A 96 5.17 9.80 6.80
C ILE A 96 4.27 10.57 7.77
N LYS A 97 3.48 11.54 7.29
CA LYS A 97 2.54 12.31 8.13
C LYS A 97 1.43 11.46 8.75
N PHE A 98 1.21 10.24 8.23
CA PHE A 98 0.21 9.30 8.74
C PHE A 98 0.82 8.19 9.62
N GLY A 99 2.12 8.22 9.93
CA GLY A 99 2.76 7.21 10.79
C GLY A 99 3.20 5.95 10.04
N VAL A 100 3.55 6.12 8.76
CA VAL A 100 4.28 5.14 7.94
C VAL A 100 5.76 5.22 8.32
N GLY A 101 6.41 4.08 8.50
CA GLY A 101 7.83 3.98 8.88
C GLY A 101 8.30 2.55 9.05
#